data_AF-A0A9N9KL23-F1
#
_entry.id   AF-A0A9N9KL23-F1
#
_cell.length_a   1.000
_cell.length_b   1.000
_cell.length_c   1.000
_cell.angle_alpha   90.00
_cell.angle_beta   90.00
_cell.angle_gamma   90.00
#
_symmetry.space_group_name_H-M   'P 1'
#
loop_
_entity.id
_entity.type
_entity.pdbx_description
1 polymer ?
#
loop_
_entity_poly.entity_id
_entity_poly.type
_entity_poly.pdbx_seq_one_letter_code
_entity_poly.pdbx_strand_id
1 'polypeptide(L)'
;MKKYMMVQNGEPNYQEDDNIIQGNRKIGLKMILHTSMGLYLNDPLFHNGKRHWKINRILEEIYRADKIGIKWAVIHIGTAADKNRSDVIDNINEILKELVQQQLEIGILLENSASNNCYGATIPDLMDIVNSIDQQLRFRNKEKSKKRIGICFDTQHYYAAGGGKRIDEYRNVYNMYGHEIIITHVNNSPPEVIF
;
A
#
# COMPACT_ATOMS: atom_id res chain seq x y z
N MET A 1 21.60 11.33 5.15
CA MET A 1 20.81 11.74 3.97
C MET A 1 21.15 11.00 2.64
N LYS A 2 22.26 10.26 2.51
CA LYS A 2 22.73 9.64 1.25
C LYS A 2 22.17 8.25 0.85
N LYS A 3 21.22 7.64 1.58
CA LYS A 3 20.90 6.20 1.43
C LYS A 3 19.72 5.85 0.50
N TYR A 4 18.95 6.86 0.06
CA TYR A 4 17.69 6.64 -0.67
C TYR A 4 17.68 7.54 -1.91
N MET A 5 18.26 7.06 -3.00
CA MET A 5 18.33 7.72 -4.31
C MET A 5 18.16 6.64 -5.37
N MET A 6 17.72 7.03 -6.56
CA MET A 6 17.75 6.09 -7.68
C MET A 6 19.17 5.60 -7.90
N VAL A 7 19.27 4.33 -8.27
CA VAL A 7 20.55 3.67 -8.48
C VAL A 7 20.57 3.16 -9.90
N GLN A 8 21.59 3.56 -10.65
CA GLN A 8 21.85 3.05 -11.99
C GLN A 8 23.21 2.36 -11.96
N ASN A 9 23.23 1.07 -12.29
CA ASN A 9 24.45 0.24 -12.26
C ASN A 9 25.17 0.21 -10.89
N GLY A 10 24.41 0.25 -9.79
CA GLY A 10 24.96 0.23 -8.43
C GLY A 10 25.34 1.60 -7.86
N GLU A 11 25.34 2.65 -8.68
CA GLU A 11 25.68 4.01 -8.25
C GLU A 11 24.46 4.94 -8.15
N PRO A 12 24.45 5.88 -7.19
CA PRO A 12 23.51 6.99 -7.14
C PRO A 12 23.29 7.74 -8.45
N ASN A 13 22.03 7.92 -8.85
CA ASN A 13 21.63 8.75 -9.99
C ASN A 13 20.68 9.88 -9.55
N TYR A 14 21.28 10.98 -9.06
CA TYR A 14 20.54 12.18 -8.65
C TYR A 14 19.91 12.93 -9.83
N GLN A 15 20.55 12.87 -10.99
CA GLN A 15 20.05 13.57 -12.18
C GLN A 15 18.70 12.98 -12.60
N GLU A 16 18.54 11.66 -12.49
CA GLU A 16 17.29 11.01 -12.83
C GLU A 16 16.19 11.31 -11.81
N ASP A 17 16.50 11.35 -10.51
CA ASP A 17 15.55 11.81 -9.48
C ASP A 17 15.04 13.23 -9.82
N ASP A 18 15.94 14.15 -10.18
CA ASP A 18 15.58 15.51 -10.58
C ASP A 18 14.77 15.54 -11.89
N ASN A 19 15.13 14.73 -12.88
CA ASN A 19 14.40 14.61 -14.14
C ASN A 19 12.96 14.16 -13.90
N ILE A 20 12.76 13.15 -13.04
CA ILE A 20 11.44 12.63 -12.66
C ILE A 20 10.65 13.75 -11.97
N ILE A 21 11.23 14.43 -10.98
CA ILE A 21 10.56 15.50 -10.24
C ILE A 21 10.14 16.65 -11.17
N GLN A 22 11.07 17.14 -12.01
CA GLN A 22 10.81 18.26 -12.90
C GLN A 22 9.83 17.90 -14.01
N GLY A 23 9.99 16.72 -14.61
CA GLY A 23 9.09 16.19 -15.64
C GLY A 23 7.66 16.07 -15.11
N ASN A 24 7.48 15.46 -13.95
CA ASN A 24 6.16 15.33 -13.34
C ASN A 24 5.55 16.66 -12.95
N ARG A 25 6.33 17.60 -12.39
CA ARG A 25 5.84 18.96 -12.10
C ARG A 25 5.39 19.69 -13.35
N LYS A 26 6.13 19.57 -14.45
CA LYS A 26 5.81 20.21 -15.72
C LYS A 26 4.51 19.67 -16.34
N ILE A 27 4.29 18.35 -16.24
CA ILE A 27 3.11 17.68 -16.84
C ILE A 27 1.91 17.70 -15.88
N GLY A 28 2.15 17.88 -14.57
CA GLY A 28 1.11 17.84 -13.54
C GLY A 28 0.65 16.43 -13.17
N LEU A 29 1.49 15.41 -13.40
CA LEU A 29 1.17 14.02 -13.07
C LEU A 29 1.29 13.76 -11.56
N LYS A 30 0.37 12.96 -11.04
CA LYS A 30 0.44 12.41 -9.66
C LYS A 30 0.98 10.99 -9.73
N MET A 31 2.14 10.77 -9.15
CA MET A 31 2.76 9.46 -9.06
C MET A 31 2.34 8.70 -7.81
N ILE A 32 2.29 7.38 -7.96
CA ILE A 32 1.98 6.41 -6.92
C ILE A 32 3.09 5.37 -6.95
N LEU A 33 3.60 4.99 -5.78
CA LEU A 33 4.51 3.85 -5.67
C LEU A 33 3.66 2.58 -5.59
N HIS A 34 4.01 1.56 -6.36
CA HIS A 34 3.63 0.19 -6.06
C HIS A 34 4.88 -0.51 -5.55
N THR A 35 4.85 -1.09 -4.34
CA THR A 35 6.04 -1.78 -3.82
C THR A 35 6.37 -2.99 -4.68
N SER A 36 7.65 -3.36 -4.73
CA SER A 36 8.13 -4.51 -5.50
C SER A 36 7.37 -5.79 -5.16
N MET A 37 7.11 -6.61 -6.18
CA MET A 37 6.48 -7.92 -6.00
C MET A 37 7.27 -8.80 -5.01
N GLY A 38 6.54 -9.56 -4.17
CA GLY A 38 7.14 -10.44 -3.15
C GLY A 38 7.45 -9.77 -1.81
N LEU A 39 7.26 -8.44 -1.70
CA LEU A 39 7.32 -7.71 -0.44
C LEU A 39 5.93 -7.72 0.24
N TYR A 40 5.74 -8.66 1.16
CA TYR A 40 4.49 -8.86 1.90
C TYR A 40 4.63 -8.45 3.37
N LEU A 41 3.48 -8.18 4.01
CA LEU A 41 3.36 -7.76 5.40
C LEU A 41 3.05 -8.91 6.37
N ASN A 42 2.97 -10.15 5.88
CA ASN A 42 2.48 -11.29 6.65
C ASN A 42 3.55 -12.10 7.39
N ASP A 43 4.83 -11.72 7.32
CA ASP A 43 5.92 -12.37 8.07
C ASP A 43 6.11 -11.71 9.45
N PRO A 44 6.58 -12.44 10.48
CA PRO A 44 6.86 -11.85 11.78
C PRO A 44 7.77 -10.62 11.69
N LEU A 45 7.42 -9.55 12.41
CA LEU A 45 8.17 -8.28 12.36
C LEU A 45 9.65 -8.45 12.71
N PHE A 46 9.96 -9.35 13.64
CA PHE A 46 11.33 -9.67 14.04
C PHE A 46 11.67 -11.13 13.77
N HIS A 47 12.88 -11.35 13.24
CA HIS A 47 13.50 -12.66 13.09
C HIS A 47 14.91 -12.60 13.70
N ASN A 48 15.20 -13.45 14.69
CA ASN A 48 16.46 -13.47 15.44
C ASN A 48 16.85 -12.08 15.99
N GLY A 49 15.88 -11.37 16.57
CA GLY A 49 16.08 -10.04 17.17
C GLY A 49 16.30 -8.90 16.17
N LYS A 50 16.20 -9.17 14.86
CA LYS A 50 16.34 -8.15 13.80
C LYS A 50 15.02 -7.97 13.07
N ARG A 51 14.72 -6.73 12.66
CA ARG A 51 13.54 -6.44 11.83
C ARG A 51 13.59 -7.25 10.55
N HIS A 52 12.47 -7.84 10.16
CA HIS A 52 12.37 -8.66 8.96
C HIS A 52 12.79 -7.86 7.72
N TRP A 53 13.59 -8.49 6.86
CA TRP A 53 14.23 -7.81 5.74
C TRP A 53 13.22 -7.24 4.73
N LYS A 54 12.04 -7.87 4.56
CA LYS A 54 10.97 -7.34 3.71
C LYS A 54 10.46 -5.99 4.19
N ILE A 55 10.31 -5.80 5.50
CA ILE A 55 9.87 -4.54 6.09
C ILE A 55 10.95 -3.46 5.89
N ASN A 56 12.22 -3.82 6.07
CA ASN A 56 13.33 -2.91 5.74
C ASN A 56 13.29 -2.50 4.26
N ARG A 57 13.03 -3.45 3.36
CA ARG A 57 12.98 -3.19 1.92
C ARG A 57 11.78 -2.32 1.53
N ILE A 58 10.61 -2.57 2.09
CA ILE A 58 9.41 -1.72 1.93
C ILE A 58 9.71 -0.29 2.37
N LEU A 59 10.32 -0.11 3.56
CA LEU A 59 10.69 1.21 4.06
C LEU A 59 11.69 1.91 3.14
N GLU A 60 12.69 1.20 2.61
CA GLU A 60 13.63 1.76 1.63
C GLU A 60 12.93 2.28 0.36
N GLU A 61 11.95 1.56 -0.17
CA GLU A 61 11.17 1.99 -1.33
C GLU A 61 10.30 3.20 -0.99
N ILE A 62 9.64 3.20 0.17
CA ILE A 62 8.84 4.32 0.66
C ILE A 62 9.69 5.58 0.87
N TYR A 63 10.87 5.45 1.47
CA TYR A 63 11.79 6.58 1.68
C TYR A 63 12.27 7.20 0.35
N ARG A 64 12.47 6.39 -0.68
CA ARG A 64 12.81 6.88 -2.02
C ARG A 64 11.63 7.58 -2.66
N ALA A 65 10.44 6.98 -2.59
CA ALA A 65 9.22 7.53 -3.15
C ALA A 65 8.85 8.89 -2.53
N ASP A 66 8.98 9.03 -1.21
CA ASP A 66 8.72 10.29 -0.52
C ASP A 66 9.63 11.43 -1.04
N LYS A 67 10.93 11.15 -1.25
CA LYS A 67 11.90 12.12 -1.76
C LYS A 67 11.57 12.67 -3.14
N ILE A 68 11.01 11.86 -4.02
CA ILE A 68 10.57 12.29 -5.35
C ILE A 68 9.12 12.80 -5.36
N GLY A 69 8.52 12.97 -4.17
CA GLY A 69 7.23 13.64 -3.98
C GLY A 69 6.00 12.73 -4.10
N ILE A 70 6.17 11.41 -4.15
CA ILE A 70 5.06 10.45 -4.16
C ILE A 70 4.30 10.51 -2.83
N LYS A 71 2.97 10.47 -2.90
CA LYS A 71 2.09 10.61 -1.72
C LYS A 71 1.52 9.31 -1.19
N TRP A 72 1.51 8.24 -1.99
CA TRP A 72 0.98 6.94 -1.59
C TRP A 72 1.83 5.79 -2.13
N ALA A 73 2.00 4.76 -1.30
CA ALA A 73 2.65 3.50 -1.64
C ALA A 73 1.65 2.34 -1.47
N VAL A 74 1.37 1.62 -2.55
CA VAL A 74 0.53 0.42 -2.56
C VAL A 74 1.37 -0.78 -2.11
N ILE A 75 0.83 -1.59 -1.20
CA ILE A 75 1.48 -2.74 -0.60
C ILE A 75 0.51 -3.93 -0.59
N HIS A 76 0.98 -5.09 -1.05
CA HIS A 76 0.27 -6.36 -0.88
C HIS A 76 0.46 -6.93 0.53
N ILE A 77 -0.59 -7.49 1.11
CA ILE A 77 -0.56 -7.99 2.49
C ILE A 77 0.13 -9.35 2.57
N GLY A 78 -0.21 -10.28 1.67
CA GLY A 78 0.34 -11.63 1.61
C GLY A 78 -0.65 -12.73 2.01
N THR A 79 -0.17 -13.97 1.97
CA THR A 79 -0.96 -15.17 2.32
C THR A 79 -1.33 -15.22 3.80
N ALA A 80 -2.52 -15.71 4.11
CA ALA A 80 -2.98 -15.99 5.46
C ALA A 80 -2.59 -17.41 5.93
N ALA A 81 -2.21 -18.30 5.01
CA ALA A 81 -1.81 -19.66 5.35
C ALA A 81 -0.58 -19.68 6.27
N ASP A 82 -0.72 -20.30 7.44
CA ASP A 82 0.32 -20.45 8.47
C ASP A 82 0.92 -19.12 8.98
N LYS A 83 0.18 -18.01 8.86
CA LYS A 83 0.58 -16.67 9.33
C LYS A 83 -0.40 -16.13 10.35
N ASN A 84 0.07 -15.23 11.21
CA ASN A 84 -0.77 -14.55 12.18
C ASN A 84 -1.18 -13.16 11.68
N ARG A 85 -2.45 -12.82 11.86
CA ARG A 85 -2.94 -11.47 11.57
C ARG A 85 -2.23 -10.40 12.41
N SER A 86 -1.81 -10.74 13.63
CA SER A 86 -1.03 -9.83 14.48
C SER A 86 0.28 -9.40 13.81
N ASP A 87 0.96 -10.30 13.08
CA ASP A 87 2.19 -9.96 12.37
C ASP A 87 1.93 -8.89 11.29
N VAL A 88 0.81 -8.99 10.58
CA VAL A 88 0.37 -7.97 9.60
C VAL A 88 0.14 -6.62 10.29
N ILE A 89 -0.60 -6.61 11.39
CA ILE A 89 -0.91 -5.39 12.15
C ILE A 89 0.38 -4.74 12.70
N ASP A 90 1.27 -5.54 13.27
CA ASP A 90 2.54 -5.10 13.84
C ASP A 90 3.46 -4.50 12.76
N ASN A 91 3.53 -5.13 11.59
CA ASN A 91 4.29 -4.62 10.46
C ASN A 91 3.74 -3.29 9.94
N ILE A 92 2.41 -3.16 9.82
CA ILE A 92 1.77 -1.91 9.41
C ILE A 92 2.05 -0.80 10.43
N ASN A 93 1.88 -1.09 11.72
CA ASN A 93 2.16 -0.13 12.79
C ASN A 93 3.64 0.30 12.78
N GLU A 94 4.58 -0.63 12.61
CA GLU A 94 6.00 -0.29 12.53
C GLU A 94 6.30 0.60 11.31
N ILE A 95 5.74 0.28 10.13
CA ILE A 95 5.90 1.12 8.94
C ILE A 95 5.37 2.53 9.21
N LEU A 96 4.14 2.67 9.71
CA LEU A 96 3.54 3.97 9.97
C LEU A 96 4.30 4.77 11.03
N LYS A 97 4.80 4.10 12.07
CA LYS A 97 5.64 4.70 13.10
C LYS A 97 6.93 5.26 12.50
N GLU A 98 7.59 4.52 11.62
CA GLU A 98 8.76 5.01 10.88
C GLU A 98 8.42 6.23 10.01
N LEU A 99 7.27 6.23 9.31
CA LEU A 99 6.84 7.40 8.53
C LEU A 99 6.66 8.65 9.41
N VAL A 100 6.10 8.48 10.62
CA VAL A 100 5.92 9.58 11.57
C VAL A 100 7.27 10.05 12.13
N GLN A 101 8.14 9.12 12.55
CA GLN A 101 9.44 9.44 13.12
C GLN A 101 10.36 10.15 12.13
N GLN A 102 10.34 9.73 10.86
CA GLN A 102 11.10 10.37 9.78
C GLN A 102 10.38 11.58 9.17
N GLN A 103 9.20 11.96 9.70
CA GLN A 103 8.39 13.09 9.22
C GLN A 103 8.06 13.03 7.73
N LEU A 104 7.77 11.83 7.22
CA LEU A 104 7.44 11.64 5.82
C LEU A 104 6.00 12.06 5.49
N GLU A 105 5.82 12.53 4.27
CA GLU A 105 4.52 12.93 3.72
C GLU A 105 3.83 11.80 2.95
N ILE A 106 4.56 10.77 2.52
CA ILE A 106 3.97 9.57 1.92
C ILE A 106 3.09 8.80 2.93
N GLY A 107 2.03 8.16 2.44
CA GLY A 107 1.20 7.20 3.18
C GLY A 107 1.20 5.83 2.51
N ILE A 108 0.58 4.83 3.12
CA ILE A 108 0.50 3.48 2.56
C ILE A 108 -0.94 3.09 2.22
N LEU A 109 -1.10 2.25 1.21
CA LEU A 109 -2.38 1.70 0.78
C LEU A 109 -2.29 0.18 0.81
N LEU A 110 -3.20 -0.45 1.52
CA LEU A 110 -3.34 -1.90 1.50
C LEU A 110 -4.21 -2.30 0.31
N GLU A 111 -3.69 -3.17 -0.55
CA GLU A 111 -4.43 -3.65 -1.71
C GLU A 111 -5.21 -4.92 -1.40
N ASN A 112 -6.45 -5.03 -1.91
CA ASN A 112 -7.20 -6.27 -1.82
C ASN A 112 -6.56 -7.38 -2.67
N SER A 113 -6.63 -8.61 -2.17
CA SER A 113 -5.94 -9.77 -2.75
C SER A 113 -6.82 -10.56 -3.72
N ALA A 114 -6.19 -11.22 -4.70
CA ALA A 114 -6.88 -12.04 -5.71
C ALA A 114 -7.32 -13.44 -5.24
N SER A 115 -6.96 -13.86 -4.04
CA SER A 115 -7.16 -15.24 -3.56
C SER A 115 -7.68 -15.26 -2.13
N ASN A 116 -8.67 -16.11 -1.86
CA ASN A 116 -9.24 -16.33 -0.53
C ASN A 116 -8.25 -16.93 0.48
N ASN A 117 -7.08 -17.38 0.03
CA ASN A 117 -5.99 -17.79 0.90
C ASN A 117 -5.13 -16.62 1.40
N CYS A 118 -5.36 -15.39 0.91
CA CYS A 118 -4.63 -14.19 1.29
C CYS A 118 -5.45 -13.28 2.19
N TYR A 119 -4.76 -12.49 3.01
CA TYR A 119 -5.40 -11.40 3.75
C TYR A 119 -5.94 -10.34 2.78
N GLY A 120 -7.07 -9.73 3.13
CA GLY A 120 -7.71 -8.70 2.33
C GLY A 120 -8.33 -9.23 1.03
N ALA A 121 -8.60 -10.53 0.93
CA ALA A 121 -9.33 -11.10 -0.22
C ALA A 121 -10.75 -10.54 -0.32
N THR A 122 -11.37 -10.28 0.84
CA THR A 122 -12.65 -9.56 0.91
C THR A 122 -12.42 -8.15 1.46
N ILE A 123 -13.23 -7.19 1.02
CA ILE A 123 -13.15 -5.81 1.52
C ILE A 123 -13.45 -5.72 3.03
N PRO A 124 -14.43 -6.45 3.59
CA PRO A 124 -14.61 -6.52 5.04
C PRO A 124 -13.34 -6.97 5.80
N ASP A 125 -12.69 -8.04 5.35
CA ASP A 125 -11.44 -8.52 5.96
C ASP A 125 -10.32 -7.46 5.90
N LEU A 126 -10.18 -6.81 4.75
CA LEU A 126 -9.24 -5.71 4.57
C LEU A 126 -9.54 -4.56 5.54
N MET A 127 -10.82 -4.23 5.72
CA MET A 127 -11.25 -3.18 6.65
C MET A 127 -11.02 -3.55 8.10
N ASP A 128 -11.18 -4.81 8.48
CA ASP A 128 -10.86 -5.29 9.83
C ASP A 128 -9.38 -5.10 10.14
N ILE A 129 -8.48 -5.33 9.17
CA ILE A 129 -7.04 -5.04 9.32
C ILE A 129 -6.82 -3.55 9.52
N VAL A 130 -7.35 -2.71 8.63
CA VAL A 130 -7.21 -1.24 8.71
C VAL A 130 -7.77 -0.69 10.04
N ASN A 131 -8.86 -1.25 10.54
CA ASN A 131 -9.48 -0.87 11.80
C ASN A 131 -8.69 -1.30 13.04
N SER A 132 -7.84 -2.32 12.92
CA SER A 132 -6.98 -2.80 14.00
C SER A 132 -5.68 -2.00 14.17
N ILE A 133 -5.37 -1.09 13.23
CA ILE A 133 -4.15 -0.26 13.26
C ILE A 133 -4.25 0.82 14.34
N ASP A 134 -3.12 1.19 14.94
CA ASP A 134 -3.02 2.27 15.92
C ASP A 134 -3.65 3.56 15.36
N GLN A 135 -4.69 4.02 16.05
CA GLN A 135 -5.51 5.15 15.63
C GLN A 135 -4.75 6.49 15.60
N GLN A 136 -3.64 6.62 16.31
CA GLN A 136 -2.77 7.80 16.23
C GLN A 136 -1.88 7.75 14.99
N LEU A 137 -1.47 6.56 14.56
CA LEU A 137 -0.64 6.35 13.37
C LEU A 137 -1.45 6.41 12.07
N ARG A 138 -2.75 6.07 12.11
CA ARG A 138 -3.63 6.09 10.94
C ARG A 138 -3.80 7.48 10.31
N PHE A 139 -3.63 8.55 11.08
CA PHE A 139 -3.91 9.92 10.64
C PHE A 139 -2.69 10.83 10.79
N ARG A 140 -2.61 11.85 9.93
CA ARG A 140 -1.54 12.85 9.93
C ARG A 140 -1.82 14.00 10.90
N ASN A 141 -3.06 14.11 11.37
CA ASN A 141 -3.52 15.21 12.21
C ASN A 141 -4.48 14.71 13.30
N LYS A 142 -4.59 15.50 14.38
CA LYS A 142 -5.38 15.18 15.56
C LYS A 142 -6.87 15.07 15.27
N GLU A 143 -7.36 15.83 14.29
CA GLU A 143 -8.77 15.85 13.88
C GLU A 143 -9.15 14.62 13.04
N LYS A 144 -8.22 13.69 12.78
CA LYS A 144 -8.43 12.45 12.02
C LYS A 144 -9.04 12.67 10.63
N SER A 145 -8.74 13.81 10.00
CA SER A 145 -9.27 14.16 8.68
C SER A 145 -8.26 13.90 7.55
N LYS A 146 -6.98 13.74 7.85
CA LYS A 146 -5.92 13.45 6.88
C LYS A 146 -5.37 12.05 7.09
N LYS A 147 -5.73 11.11 6.22
CA LYS A 147 -5.28 9.72 6.31
C LYS A 147 -3.78 9.56 6.02
N ARG A 148 -3.14 8.62 6.70
CA ARG A 148 -1.79 8.11 6.43
C ARG A 148 -1.81 6.65 5.93
N ILE A 149 -2.93 5.96 6.17
CA ILE A 149 -3.25 4.65 5.61
C ILE A 149 -4.64 4.67 4.98
N GLY A 150 -4.81 3.95 3.89
CA GLY A 150 -6.09 3.66 3.24
C GLY A 150 -6.00 2.36 2.47
N ILE A 151 -6.88 2.18 1.48
CA ILE A 151 -6.86 1.00 0.62
C ILE A 151 -6.68 1.35 -0.86
N CYS A 152 -6.00 0.46 -1.58
CA CYS A 152 -6.04 0.39 -3.03
C CYS A 152 -7.07 -0.69 -3.40
N PHE A 153 -8.07 -0.33 -4.19
CA PHE A 153 -9.06 -1.30 -4.68
C PHE A 153 -8.66 -1.80 -6.07
N ASP A 154 -8.27 -3.05 -6.17
CA ASP A 154 -8.04 -3.73 -7.43
C ASP A 154 -9.28 -4.51 -7.87
N THR A 155 -9.80 -4.10 -9.01
CA THR A 155 -11.03 -4.62 -9.61
C THR A 155 -10.91 -6.07 -10.08
N GLN A 156 -9.75 -6.50 -10.57
CA GLN A 156 -9.51 -7.87 -11.01
C GLN A 156 -9.26 -8.78 -9.81
N HIS A 157 -8.51 -8.31 -8.80
CA HIS A 157 -8.31 -9.09 -7.58
C HIS A 157 -9.63 -9.37 -6.87
N TYR A 158 -10.52 -8.36 -6.79
CA TYR A 158 -11.84 -8.53 -6.21
C TYR A 158 -12.67 -9.59 -6.95
N TYR A 159 -12.60 -9.58 -8.29
CA TYR A 159 -13.21 -10.60 -9.12
C TYR A 159 -12.62 -12.00 -8.87
N ALA A 160 -11.30 -12.12 -8.90
CA ALA A 160 -10.59 -13.38 -8.71
C ALA A 160 -10.83 -14.02 -7.34
N ALA A 161 -11.03 -13.19 -6.30
CA ALA A 161 -11.38 -13.67 -4.96
C ALA A 161 -12.85 -14.14 -4.86
N GLY A 162 -13.65 -13.98 -5.91
CA GLY A 162 -15.02 -14.48 -6.02
C GLY A 162 -16.11 -13.42 -5.85
N GLY A 163 -15.74 -12.14 -5.68
CA GLY A 163 -16.67 -11.01 -5.74
C GLY A 163 -16.86 -10.50 -7.17
N GLY A 164 -17.56 -9.38 -7.34
CA GLY A 164 -17.56 -8.65 -8.61
C GLY A 164 -18.21 -9.38 -9.78
N LYS A 165 -19.11 -10.35 -9.51
CA LYS A 165 -19.82 -11.09 -10.57
C LYS A 165 -20.80 -10.21 -11.32
N ARG A 166 -21.21 -9.09 -10.71
CA ARG A 166 -22.09 -8.07 -11.28
C ARG A 166 -21.54 -6.68 -11.01
N ILE A 167 -21.79 -5.73 -11.92
CA ILE A 167 -21.36 -4.33 -11.77
C ILE A 167 -21.87 -3.68 -10.46
N ASP A 168 -23.05 -4.07 -9.98
CA ASP A 168 -23.62 -3.55 -8.73
C ASP A 168 -22.78 -3.90 -7.51
N GLU A 169 -22.04 -5.01 -7.53
CA GLU A 169 -21.13 -5.38 -6.43
C GLU A 169 -19.96 -4.39 -6.32
N TYR A 170 -19.40 -3.94 -7.44
CA TYR A 170 -18.39 -2.88 -7.43
C TYR A 170 -18.97 -1.56 -6.90
N ARG A 171 -20.18 -1.18 -7.34
CA ARG A 171 -20.86 0.01 -6.81
C ARG A 171 -21.08 -0.09 -5.30
N ASN A 172 -21.46 -1.26 -4.82
CA ASN A 172 -21.64 -1.52 -3.39
C ASN A 172 -20.33 -1.36 -2.60
N VAL A 173 -19.20 -1.81 -3.14
CA VAL A 173 -17.88 -1.58 -2.55
C VAL A 173 -17.59 -0.08 -2.41
N TYR A 174 -17.80 0.71 -3.47
CA TYR A 174 -17.59 2.16 -3.39
C TYR A 174 -18.58 2.87 -2.46
N ASN A 175 -19.83 2.46 -2.44
CA ASN A 175 -20.85 3.04 -1.55
C ASN A 175 -20.50 2.80 -0.07
N MET A 176 -20.05 1.59 0.27
CA MET A 176 -19.73 1.24 1.66
C MET A 176 -18.34 1.72 2.09
N TYR A 177 -17.33 1.56 1.23
CA TYR A 177 -15.92 1.69 1.59
C TYR A 177 -15.19 2.79 0.81
N GLY A 178 -15.86 3.55 -0.06
CA GLY A 178 -15.25 4.60 -0.87
C GLY A 178 -14.52 5.69 -0.08
N HIS A 179 -14.89 5.88 1.20
CA HIS A 179 -14.19 6.80 2.09
C HIS A 179 -12.79 6.30 2.52
N GLU A 180 -12.51 5.00 2.40
CA GLU A 180 -11.21 4.37 2.68
C GLU A 180 -10.39 4.12 1.40
N ILE A 181 -11.06 4.05 0.24
CA ILE A 181 -10.41 3.85 -1.06
C ILE A 181 -9.74 5.16 -1.50
N ILE A 182 -8.42 5.12 -1.65
CA ILE A 182 -7.65 6.25 -2.17
C ILE A 182 -7.35 6.08 -3.65
N ILE A 183 -7.14 4.84 -4.10
CA ILE A 183 -6.77 4.48 -5.47
C ILE A 183 -7.57 3.26 -5.90
N THR A 184 -7.84 3.18 -7.21
CA THR A 184 -8.37 1.97 -7.84
C THR A 184 -7.40 1.51 -8.93
N HIS A 185 -6.96 0.27 -8.86
CA HIS A 185 -6.40 -0.43 -10.01
C HIS A 185 -7.56 -0.93 -10.89
N VAL A 186 -7.70 -0.30 -12.06
CA VAL A 186 -8.72 -0.66 -13.05
C VAL A 186 -8.09 -1.66 -14.01
N ASN A 187 -8.34 -2.93 -13.73
CA ASN A 187 -7.85 -4.05 -14.51
C ASN A 187 -9.03 -4.73 -15.20
N ASN A 188 -8.79 -5.30 -16.38
CA ASN A 188 -9.86 -5.92 -17.14
C ASN A 188 -10.45 -7.08 -16.34
N SER A 189 -11.77 -7.05 -16.12
CA SER A 189 -12.53 -8.17 -15.57
C SER A 189 -13.06 -9.02 -16.73
N PRO A 190 -13.34 -10.33 -16.56
CA PRO A 190 -13.78 -11.17 -17.66
C PRO A 190 -15.02 -10.62 -18.38
N PRO A 191 -15.21 -10.96 -19.66
CA PRO A 191 -16.32 -10.45 -20.47
C PRO A 191 -17.69 -10.67 -19.84
N GLU A 192 -17.86 -11.71 -19.02
CA GLU A 192 -19.12 -12.00 -18.32
C GLU A 192 -19.60 -10.89 -17.36
N VAL A 193 -18.72 -9.93 -17.04
CA VAL A 193 -19.00 -8.78 -16.16
C VAL A 193 -19.11 -7.47 -16.96
N ILE A 194 -18.75 -7.47 -18.24
CA ILE A 194 -18.72 -6.29 -19.11
C ILE A 194 -19.95 -6.31 -20.02
N PHE A 195 -21.03 -5.70 -19.52
CA PHE A 195 -22.31 -5.37 -20.19
C PHE A 195 -23.20 -6.54 -20.64
#